data_AF-A0A4Y7SVG5-F1
#
_entry.id   AF-A0A4Y7SVG5-F1
#
_cell.length_a   1.000
_cell.length_b   1.000
_cell.length_c   1.000
_cell.angle_alpha   90.00
_cell.angle_beta   90.00
_cell.angle_gamma   90.00
#
_symmetry.space_group_name_H-M   'P 1'
#
loop_
_entity.id
_entity.type
_entity.pdbx_description
1 polymer ?
#
loop_
_entity_poly.entity_id
_entity_poly.type
_entity_poly.pdbx_seq_one_letter_code
_entity_poly.pdbx_strand_id
1 'polypeptide(L)'
;MILDFLTDLNDEADLSLAPAHDYLDDLESFFNVFCSGIFQFNSDGSERALTDKARSIVAGWDNESAGLALASKAMPINPTRRQRELAMDLIEESWGPVCRDLFDEFSEWVWEMHVEKGKLVRGYEKNIRAILRAAKPGSNAALPETAEAYYESVFAPLYRKAQSHYEAIVDMLHRAVVSLEDSPESSGPAPSVSIPRTNLKGRDLKRPAQHH
;
A
#
# COMPACT_ATOMS: atom_id res chain seq x y z
N MET A 1 2.43 -22.48 8.98
CA MET A 1 0.98 -22.29 8.80
C MET A 1 0.63 -21.00 9.51
N ILE A 2 0.81 -19.87 8.80
CA ILE A 2 0.69 -18.51 9.37
C ILE A 2 -0.78 -18.12 9.54
N LEU A 3 -1.65 -18.70 8.69
CA LEU A 3 -3.11 -18.53 8.75
C LEU A 3 -3.70 -19.00 10.09
N ASP A 4 -3.27 -20.15 10.61
CA ASP A 4 -3.77 -20.70 11.88
C ASP A 4 -3.43 -19.81 13.10
N PHE A 5 -2.24 -19.19 13.08
CA PHE A 5 -1.82 -18.28 14.17
C PHE A 5 -2.64 -16.98 14.20
N LEU A 6 -3.13 -16.52 13.03
CA LEU A 6 -3.98 -15.33 12.92
C LEU A 6 -5.46 -15.64 13.23
N THR A 7 -5.87 -16.91 13.12
CA THR A 7 -7.24 -17.33 13.45
C THR A 7 -7.41 -17.62 14.94
N ASP A 8 -6.40 -18.18 15.61
CA ASP A 8 -6.43 -18.46 17.06
C ASP A 8 -6.54 -17.19 17.96
N LEU A 9 -6.23 -16.00 17.42
CA LEU A 9 -6.39 -14.73 18.14
C LEU A 9 -7.84 -14.25 18.26
N ASN A 10 -8.79 -14.94 17.60
CA ASN A 10 -10.20 -14.56 17.57
C ASN A 10 -11.09 -15.39 18.51
N ASP A 11 -10.53 -16.36 19.24
CA ASP A 11 -11.33 -17.37 19.95
C ASP A 11 -11.76 -16.98 21.36
N GLU A 12 -11.26 -15.89 21.96
CA GLU A 12 -11.69 -15.49 23.30
C GLU A 12 -12.25 -14.07 23.39
N ALA A 13 -13.59 -14.03 23.44
CA ALA A 13 -14.41 -13.09 24.22
C ALA A 13 -14.77 -11.70 23.67
N ASP A 14 -14.56 -11.37 22.39
CA ASP A 14 -15.09 -10.12 21.81
C ASP A 14 -15.82 -10.34 20.48
N LEU A 15 -16.95 -11.04 20.57
CA LEU A 15 -17.90 -11.28 19.48
C LEU A 15 -18.51 -9.96 18.99
N SER A 16 -17.89 -9.24 18.04
CA SER A 16 -18.61 -8.47 16.99
C SER A 16 -17.74 -7.49 16.18
N LEU A 17 -16.47 -7.27 16.52
CA LEU A 17 -15.64 -6.33 15.78
C LEU A 17 -14.85 -7.11 14.72
N ALA A 18 -15.00 -6.74 13.45
CA ALA A 18 -14.10 -7.22 12.41
C ALA A 18 -12.66 -6.98 12.90
N PRO A 19 -11.75 -7.96 12.77
CA PRO A 19 -10.39 -7.81 13.28
C PRO A 19 -9.78 -6.53 12.71
N ALA A 20 -9.09 -5.77 13.55
CA ALA A 20 -8.50 -4.49 13.17
C ALA A 20 -7.49 -4.62 12.01
N HIS A 21 -6.98 -5.84 11.82
CA HIS A 21 -6.11 -6.24 10.73
C HIS A 21 -6.63 -7.51 10.07
N ASP A 22 -6.68 -7.51 8.74
CA ASP A 22 -6.93 -8.68 7.91
C ASP A 22 -5.78 -8.94 6.93
N TYR A 23 -5.82 -10.09 6.23
CA TYR A 23 -4.76 -10.48 5.30
C TYR A 23 -4.63 -9.52 4.09
N LEU A 24 -5.65 -8.72 3.77
CA LEU A 24 -5.54 -7.71 2.72
C LEU A 24 -4.69 -6.54 3.19
N ASP A 25 -4.67 -6.25 4.49
CA ASP A 25 -3.74 -5.27 5.06
C ASP A 25 -2.29 -5.75 4.92
N ASP A 26 -2.04 -7.07 5.03
CA ASP A 26 -0.72 -7.65 4.74
C ASP A 26 -0.34 -7.45 3.26
N LEU A 27 -1.24 -7.76 2.33
CA LEU A 27 -1.01 -7.60 0.89
C LEU A 27 -0.82 -6.13 0.48
N GLU A 28 -1.60 -5.22 1.07
CA GLU A 28 -1.40 -3.78 0.91
C GLU A 28 -0.06 -3.33 1.52
N SER A 29 0.35 -3.92 2.65
CA SER A 29 1.66 -3.62 3.24
C SER A 29 2.81 -4.04 2.31
N PHE A 30 2.72 -5.17 1.62
CA PHE A 30 3.69 -5.58 0.61
C PHE A 30 3.78 -4.56 -0.54
N PHE A 31 2.64 -4.09 -1.04
CA PHE A 31 2.60 -3.02 -2.04
C PHE A 31 3.28 -1.74 -1.52
N ASN A 32 3.00 -1.35 -0.27
CA ASN A 32 3.60 -0.16 0.33
C ASN A 32 5.13 -0.29 0.48
N VAL A 33 5.63 -1.48 0.84
CA VAL A 33 7.08 -1.75 0.92
C VAL A 33 7.71 -1.67 -0.47
N PHE A 34 7.07 -2.28 -1.48
CA PHE A 34 7.51 -2.19 -2.87
C PHE A 34 7.63 -0.74 -3.35
N CYS A 35 6.60 0.08 -3.11
CA CYS A 35 6.61 1.50 -3.43
C CYS A 35 7.72 2.25 -2.70
N SER A 36 7.91 1.96 -1.40
CA SER A 36 8.97 2.56 -0.61
C SER A 36 10.36 2.25 -1.19
N GLY A 37 10.60 1.02 -1.65
CA GLY A 37 11.82 0.65 -2.34
C GLY A 37 12.05 1.48 -3.60
N ILE A 38 11.04 1.53 -4.48
CA ILE A 38 11.14 2.20 -5.77
C ILE A 38 11.30 3.73 -5.66
N PHE A 39 10.58 4.36 -4.73
CA PHE A 39 10.55 5.82 -4.61
C PHE A 39 11.60 6.40 -3.68
N GLN A 40 12.25 5.59 -2.85
CA GLN A 40 13.34 6.04 -1.98
C GLN A 40 14.73 5.68 -2.51
N PHE A 41 14.84 4.66 -3.36
CA PHE A 41 16.11 4.19 -3.90
C PHE A 41 16.14 4.28 -5.43
N ASN A 42 17.35 4.38 -5.97
CA ASN A 42 17.64 4.20 -7.40
C ASN A 42 17.73 2.70 -7.73
N SER A 43 17.71 2.37 -9.02
CA SER A 43 17.81 0.99 -9.51
C SER A 43 19.15 0.30 -9.16
N ASP A 44 20.18 1.07 -8.83
CA ASP A 44 21.46 0.57 -8.31
C ASP A 44 21.46 0.34 -6.78
N GLY A 45 20.34 0.57 -6.11
CA GLY A 45 20.18 0.46 -4.66
C GLY A 45 20.67 1.67 -3.86
N SER A 46 21.21 2.72 -4.49
CA SER A 46 21.59 3.95 -3.80
C SER A 46 20.36 4.76 -3.36
N GLU A 47 20.46 5.49 -2.25
CA GLU A 47 19.40 6.39 -1.81
C GLU A 47 19.22 7.57 -2.76
N ARG A 48 17.96 7.92 -3.04
CA ARG A 48 17.62 9.14 -3.78
C ARG A 48 17.86 10.39 -2.95
N ALA A 49 18.23 11.48 -3.61
CA ALA A 49 18.34 12.78 -2.98
C ALA A 49 17.00 13.21 -2.34
N LEU A 50 17.05 13.88 -1.19
CA LEU A 50 15.85 14.37 -0.49
C LEU A 50 14.98 15.32 -1.34
N THR A 51 15.58 15.96 -2.34
CA THR A 51 14.91 16.86 -3.29
C THR A 51 14.37 16.16 -4.53
N ASP A 52 14.56 14.84 -4.65
CA ASP A 52 14.06 14.04 -5.76
C ASP A 52 12.52 14.03 -5.75
N LYS A 53 11.92 14.24 -6.93
CA LYS A 53 10.46 14.23 -7.10
C LYS A 53 9.85 12.87 -6.77
N ALA A 54 10.56 11.76 -7.00
CA ALA A 54 10.09 10.42 -6.65
C ALA A 54 9.80 10.29 -5.15
N ARG A 55 10.62 10.91 -4.29
CA ARG A 55 10.40 10.88 -2.83
C ARG A 55 9.13 11.61 -2.41
N SER A 56 8.62 12.54 -3.22
CA SER A 56 7.37 13.23 -2.93
C SER A 56 6.13 12.32 -3.05
N ILE A 57 6.23 11.20 -3.78
CA ILE A 57 5.14 10.23 -3.92
C ILE A 57 4.84 9.53 -2.59
N VAL A 58 5.90 9.19 -1.84
CA VAL A 58 5.81 8.53 -0.53
C VAL A 58 5.86 9.50 0.65
N ALA A 59 5.81 10.81 0.37
CA ALA A 59 5.85 11.81 1.42
C ALA A 59 4.59 11.72 2.31
N GLY A 60 4.82 11.65 3.63
CA GLY A 60 3.75 11.59 4.63
C GLY A 60 3.11 10.22 4.80
N TRP A 61 3.69 9.15 4.23
CA TRP A 61 3.26 7.78 4.50
C TRP A 61 3.52 7.34 5.95
N ASP A 62 4.49 7.97 6.60
CA ASP A 62 4.94 7.79 7.98
C ASP A 62 4.35 8.83 8.95
N ASN A 63 3.26 9.50 8.54
CA ASN A 63 2.64 10.53 9.36
C ASN A 63 2.03 9.94 10.66
N GLU A 64 2.24 10.61 11.79
CA GLU A 64 1.65 10.22 13.09
C GLU A 64 0.11 10.20 13.06
N SER A 65 -0.51 11.02 12.20
CA SER A 65 -1.94 10.97 11.94
C SER A 65 -2.24 9.87 10.92
N ALA A 66 -2.86 8.78 11.40
CA ALA A 66 -3.28 7.65 10.57
C ALA A 66 -4.14 8.08 9.37
N GLY A 67 -5.02 9.08 9.54
CA GLY A 67 -5.85 9.59 8.45
C GLY A 67 -5.07 10.30 7.36
N LEU A 68 -4.01 11.05 7.72
CA LEU A 68 -3.13 11.70 6.75
C LEU A 68 -2.24 10.67 6.04
N ALA A 69 -1.69 9.71 6.78
CA ALA A 69 -0.90 8.61 6.21
C ALA A 69 -1.72 7.80 5.21
N LEU A 70 -2.96 7.43 5.55
CA LEU A 70 -3.89 6.74 4.67
C LEU A 70 -4.21 7.58 3.41
N ALA A 71 -4.49 8.88 3.58
CA ALA A 71 -4.77 9.77 2.47
C ALA A 71 -3.58 9.87 1.50
N SER A 72 -2.35 9.94 2.01
CA SER A 72 -1.13 9.95 1.19
C SER A 72 -0.91 8.63 0.46
N LYS A 73 -1.10 7.48 1.11
CA LYS A 73 -0.97 6.13 0.50
C LYS A 73 -2.00 5.90 -0.61
N ALA A 74 -3.21 6.44 -0.46
CA ALA A 74 -4.27 6.30 -1.46
C ALA A 74 -3.99 7.06 -2.77
N MET A 75 -3.06 8.02 -2.78
CA MET A 75 -2.78 8.86 -3.95
C MET A 75 -2.17 8.08 -5.13
N PRO A 76 -1.11 7.27 -4.94
CA PRO A 76 -0.58 6.42 -6.02
C PRO A 76 -1.45 5.20 -6.34
N ILE A 77 -2.34 4.77 -5.44
CA ILE A 77 -3.22 3.59 -5.65
C ILE A 77 -4.44 3.95 -6.51
N ASN A 78 -5.05 5.11 -6.27
CA ASN A 78 -6.33 5.43 -6.90
C ASN A 78 -6.15 5.77 -8.40
N PRO A 79 -6.82 5.04 -9.32
CA PRO A 79 -6.65 5.18 -10.77
C PRO A 79 -7.09 6.54 -11.30
N THR A 80 -7.90 7.30 -10.57
CA THR A 80 -8.36 8.63 -10.99
C THR A 80 -7.43 9.76 -10.55
N ARG A 81 -6.29 9.44 -9.91
CA ARG A 81 -5.36 10.45 -9.37
C ARG A 81 -4.18 10.63 -10.31
N ARG A 82 -3.88 11.89 -10.64
CA ARG A 82 -2.69 12.30 -11.40
C ARG A 82 -1.38 11.81 -10.76
N GLN A 83 -1.37 11.60 -9.45
CA GLN A 83 -0.22 11.08 -8.71
C GLN A 83 0.15 9.65 -9.14
N ARG A 84 -0.82 8.82 -9.56
CA ARG A 84 -0.54 7.49 -10.12
C ARG A 84 0.18 7.59 -11.46
N GLU A 85 -0.29 8.45 -12.36
CA GLU A 85 0.38 8.70 -13.65
C GLU A 85 1.81 9.23 -13.44
N LEU A 86 1.98 10.22 -12.55
CA LEU A 86 3.31 10.73 -12.22
C LEU A 86 4.22 9.66 -11.61
N ALA A 87 3.66 8.79 -10.76
CA ALA A 87 4.39 7.66 -10.21
C ALA A 87 4.88 6.74 -11.33
N MET A 88 4.00 6.33 -12.26
CA MET A 88 4.36 5.48 -13.40
C MET A 88 5.48 6.10 -14.24
N ASP A 89 5.38 7.38 -14.60
CA ASP A 89 6.41 8.08 -15.38
C ASP A 89 7.78 8.05 -14.68
N LEU A 90 7.81 8.31 -13.36
CA LEU A 90 9.04 8.33 -12.57
C LEU A 90 9.65 6.93 -12.41
N ILE A 91 8.80 5.90 -12.28
CA ILE A 91 9.24 4.49 -12.24
C ILE A 91 9.85 4.11 -13.57
N GLU A 92 9.18 4.39 -14.69
CA GLU A 92 9.67 4.05 -16.02
C GLU A 92 11.01 4.73 -16.30
N GLU A 93 11.15 6.01 -15.93
CA GLU A 93 12.40 6.77 -16.09
C GLU A 93 13.58 6.17 -15.30
N SER A 94 13.32 5.65 -14.09
CA SER A 94 14.40 5.25 -13.16
C SER A 94 14.66 3.74 -13.09
N TRP A 95 13.60 2.95 -13.19
CA TRP A 95 13.58 1.50 -12.97
C TRP A 95 13.17 0.74 -14.24
N GLY A 96 12.78 1.46 -15.29
CA GLY A 96 12.43 0.89 -16.59
C GLY A 96 10.98 0.42 -16.71
N PRO A 97 10.58 0.02 -17.93
CA PRO A 97 9.19 -0.29 -18.27
C PRO A 97 8.65 -1.49 -17.49
N VAL A 98 9.47 -2.51 -17.21
CA VAL A 98 9.02 -3.71 -16.46
C VAL A 98 8.56 -3.35 -15.05
N CYS A 99 9.30 -2.48 -14.34
CA CYS A 99 8.90 -2.05 -13.00
C CYS A 99 7.67 -1.15 -13.04
N ARG A 100 7.51 -0.34 -14.09
CA ARG A 100 6.33 0.52 -14.31
C ARG A 100 5.08 -0.34 -14.54
N ASP A 101 5.17 -1.39 -15.35
CA ASP A 101 4.06 -2.30 -15.60
C ASP A 101 3.69 -3.11 -14.34
N LEU A 102 4.69 -3.59 -13.58
CA LEU A 102 4.45 -4.23 -12.28
C LEU A 102 3.74 -3.29 -11.30
N PHE A 103 4.17 -2.04 -11.20
CA PHE A 103 3.51 -1.04 -10.35
C PHE A 103 2.07 -0.78 -10.79
N ASP A 104 1.83 -0.64 -12.10
CA ASP A 104 0.50 -0.38 -12.65
C ASP A 104 -0.46 -1.51 -12.29
N GLU A 105 -0.07 -2.76 -12.60
CA GLU A 105 -0.86 -3.96 -12.32
C GLU A 105 -1.11 -4.16 -10.81
N PHE A 106 -0.07 -4.03 -9.98
CA PHE A 106 -0.21 -4.25 -8.54
C PHE A 106 -1.05 -3.11 -7.90
N SER A 107 -0.87 -1.86 -8.33
CA SER A 107 -1.69 -0.74 -7.84
C SER A 107 -3.17 -0.89 -8.20
N GLU A 108 -3.46 -1.38 -9.42
CA GLU A 108 -4.83 -1.67 -9.85
C GLU A 108 -5.46 -2.76 -8.99
N TRP A 109 -4.72 -3.84 -8.76
CA TRP A 109 -5.18 -4.94 -7.90
C TRP A 109 -5.49 -4.48 -6.46
N VAL A 110 -4.62 -3.67 -5.84
CA VAL A 110 -4.86 -3.11 -4.49
C VAL A 110 -6.12 -2.24 -4.49
N TRP A 111 -6.31 -1.42 -5.52
CA TRP A 111 -7.51 -0.60 -5.66
C TRP A 111 -8.78 -1.44 -5.78
N GLU A 112 -8.76 -2.51 -6.57
CA GLU A 112 -9.89 -3.44 -6.69
C GLU A 112 -10.25 -4.05 -5.33
N MET A 113 -9.25 -4.46 -4.55
CA MET A 113 -9.47 -4.98 -3.19
C MET A 113 -10.08 -3.93 -2.26
N HIS A 114 -9.63 -2.68 -2.31
CA HIS A 114 -10.25 -1.57 -1.56
C HIS A 114 -11.72 -1.36 -1.95
N VAL A 115 -12.02 -1.44 -3.25
CA VAL A 115 -13.39 -1.32 -3.76
C VAL A 115 -14.27 -2.48 -3.29
N GLU A 116 -13.76 -3.73 -3.35
CA GLU A 116 -14.48 -4.91 -2.86
C GLU A 116 -14.72 -4.85 -1.34
N LYS A 117 -13.69 -4.56 -0.55
CA LYS A 117 -13.78 -4.37 0.92
C LYS A 117 -14.82 -3.30 1.26
N GLY A 118 -14.77 -2.16 0.57
CA GLY A 118 -15.74 -1.08 0.75
C GLY A 118 -17.18 -1.46 0.37
N LYS A 119 -17.38 -2.30 -0.66
CA LYS A 119 -18.72 -2.81 -1.04
C LYS A 119 -19.30 -3.69 0.07
N LEU A 120 -18.49 -4.59 0.64
CA LEU A 120 -18.91 -5.49 1.72
C LEU A 120 -19.31 -4.71 2.97
N VAL A 121 -18.47 -3.75 3.42
CA VAL A 121 -18.77 -2.89 4.58
C VAL A 121 -20.09 -2.14 4.39
N ARG A 122 -20.27 -1.46 3.24
CA ARG A 122 -21.52 -0.73 2.96
C ARG A 122 -22.75 -1.64 2.92
N GLY A 123 -22.60 -2.85 2.37
CA GLY A 123 -23.65 -3.86 2.34
C GLY A 123 -24.06 -4.30 3.75
N TYR A 124 -23.08 -4.60 4.59
CA TYR A 124 -23.28 -4.97 5.98
C TYR A 124 -23.96 -3.85 6.77
N GLU A 125 -23.48 -2.61 6.69
CA GLU A 125 -24.09 -1.46 7.36
C GLU A 125 -25.55 -1.23 6.92
N LYS A 126 -25.86 -1.45 5.64
CA LYS A 126 -27.22 -1.32 5.13
C LYS A 126 -28.14 -2.39 5.73
N ASN A 127 -27.66 -3.63 5.83
CA ASN A 127 -28.41 -4.74 6.41
C ASN A 127 -28.64 -4.54 7.91
N ILE A 128 -27.62 -4.14 8.67
CA ILE A 128 -27.75 -3.79 10.09
C ILE A 128 -28.76 -2.67 10.29
N ARG A 129 -28.67 -1.59 9.50
CA ARG A 129 -29.65 -0.49 9.55
C ARG A 129 -31.08 -0.94 9.25
N ALA A 130 -31.27 -1.90 8.34
CA ALA A 130 -32.59 -2.45 8.03
C ALA A 130 -33.14 -3.29 9.20
N ILE A 131 -32.31 -4.14 9.81
CA ILE A 131 -32.67 -4.94 10.99
C ILE A 131 -33.08 -4.05 12.15
N LEU A 132 -32.28 -3.01 12.45
CA LEU A 132 -32.57 -2.06 13.53
C LEU A 132 -33.86 -1.27 13.30
N ARG A 133 -34.23 -0.97 12.04
CA ARG A 133 -35.51 -0.32 11.72
C ARG A 133 -36.71 -1.26 11.83
N ALA A 134 -36.52 -2.55 11.55
CA ALA A 134 -37.57 -3.57 11.64
C ALA A 134 -37.87 -3.97 13.10
N ALA A 135 -36.89 -3.83 14.00
CA ALA A 135 -37.08 -4.04 15.43
C ALA A 135 -38.00 -2.96 16.02
N LYS A 136 -39.19 -3.36 16.53
CA LYS A 136 -40.12 -2.42 17.17
C LYS A 136 -39.54 -1.86 18.48
N PRO A 137 -39.70 -0.57 18.78
CA PRO A 137 -39.32 -0.01 20.08
C PRO A 137 -40.15 -0.69 21.19
N GLY A 138 -39.47 -1.31 22.15
CA GLY A 138 -40.08 -2.01 23.29
C GLY A 138 -40.18 -3.54 23.17
N SER A 139 -39.74 -4.13 22.07
CA SER A 139 -39.61 -5.60 21.97
C SER A 139 -38.26 -6.04 22.53
N ASN A 140 -38.26 -6.86 23.60
CA ASN A 140 -37.12 -7.70 23.99
C ASN A 140 -36.88 -8.82 22.97
N ALA A 141 -36.98 -8.52 21.67
CA ALA A 141 -36.61 -9.48 20.66
C ALA A 141 -35.10 -9.62 20.75
N ALA A 142 -34.65 -10.73 21.33
CA ALA A 142 -33.28 -11.17 21.22
C ALA A 142 -32.86 -11.03 19.75
N LEU A 143 -31.66 -10.50 19.52
CA LEU A 143 -30.99 -10.62 18.22
C LEU A 143 -31.20 -12.07 17.77
N PRO A 144 -31.80 -12.30 16.60
CA PRO A 144 -32.24 -13.65 16.23
C PRO A 144 -31.06 -14.60 16.35
N GLU A 145 -31.25 -15.80 16.91
CA GLU A 145 -30.24 -16.88 17.02
C GLU A 145 -29.53 -17.18 15.68
N THR A 146 -30.12 -16.77 14.55
CA THR A 146 -29.46 -16.74 13.23
C THR A 146 -28.32 -15.72 13.13
N ALA A 147 -28.07 -14.91 14.16
CA ALA A 147 -26.91 -14.04 14.29
C ALA A 147 -25.62 -14.86 14.30
N GLU A 148 -25.62 -16.07 14.87
CA GLU A 148 -24.51 -17.03 14.82
C GLU A 148 -24.08 -17.39 13.39
N ALA A 149 -25.04 -17.53 12.46
CA ALA A 149 -24.76 -17.68 11.03
C ALA A 149 -24.47 -16.34 10.31
N TYR A 150 -24.85 -15.21 10.93
CA TYR A 150 -24.59 -13.85 10.45
C TYR A 150 -23.20 -13.33 10.88
N TYR A 151 -22.49 -14.06 11.74
CA TYR A 151 -21.12 -13.77 12.21
C TYR A 151 -20.03 -14.37 11.33
N GLU A 152 -20.35 -14.95 10.16
CA GLU A 152 -19.32 -14.99 9.11
C GLU A 152 -18.88 -13.54 8.90
N SER A 153 -17.59 -13.27 9.18
CA SER A 153 -16.99 -11.94 9.05
C SER A 153 -17.52 -11.22 7.81
N VAL A 154 -17.76 -9.91 7.89
CA VAL A 154 -18.15 -9.10 6.71
C VAL A 154 -17.19 -9.33 5.51
N PHE A 155 -15.97 -9.77 5.80
CA PHE A 155 -14.93 -10.11 4.83
C PHE A 155 -14.82 -11.60 4.50
N ALA A 156 -15.68 -12.49 5.02
CA ALA A 156 -15.68 -13.92 4.72
C ALA A 156 -15.66 -14.23 3.21
N PRO A 157 -16.39 -13.50 2.34
CA PRO A 157 -16.25 -13.67 0.89
C PRO A 157 -14.83 -13.43 0.35
N LEU A 158 -14.09 -12.50 0.96
CA LEU A 158 -12.69 -12.22 0.62
C LEU A 158 -11.77 -13.26 1.24
N TYR A 159 -11.99 -13.67 2.49
CA TYR A 159 -11.16 -14.70 3.14
C TYR A 159 -11.17 -16.03 2.37
N ARG A 160 -12.32 -16.44 1.81
CA ARG A 160 -12.41 -17.64 0.96
C ARG A 160 -11.53 -17.56 -0.31
N LYS A 161 -11.10 -16.37 -0.69
CA LYS A 161 -10.22 -16.11 -1.84
C LYS A 161 -8.78 -15.77 -1.44
N ALA A 162 -8.45 -15.78 -0.15
CA ALA A 162 -7.13 -15.33 0.33
C ALA A 162 -5.98 -16.02 -0.40
N GLN A 163 -6.04 -17.34 -0.57
CA GLN A 163 -5.02 -18.10 -1.31
C GLN A 163 -4.85 -17.58 -2.75
N SER A 164 -5.95 -17.40 -3.50
CA SER A 164 -5.88 -16.88 -4.87
C SER A 164 -5.36 -15.45 -4.94
N HIS A 165 -5.58 -14.65 -3.89
CA HIS A 165 -5.05 -13.29 -3.81
C HIS A 165 -3.52 -13.30 -3.62
N TYR A 166 -3.00 -14.16 -2.74
CA TYR A 166 -1.55 -14.35 -2.62
C TYR A 166 -0.93 -14.88 -3.93
N GLU A 167 -1.55 -15.86 -4.56
CA GLU A 167 -1.10 -16.40 -5.85
C GLU A 167 -1.04 -15.33 -6.94
N ALA A 168 -2.04 -14.45 -7.00
CA ALA A 168 -2.05 -13.33 -7.96
C ALA A 168 -0.84 -12.41 -7.77
N ILE A 169 -0.50 -12.04 -6.53
CA ILE A 169 0.66 -11.18 -6.26
C ILE A 169 1.98 -11.88 -6.58
N VAL A 170 2.11 -13.16 -6.22
CA VAL A 170 3.31 -13.94 -6.55
C VAL A 170 3.50 -14.06 -8.06
N ASP A 171 2.42 -14.28 -8.80
CA ASP A 171 2.44 -14.39 -10.26
C ASP A 171 2.83 -13.05 -10.93
N MET A 172 2.29 -11.91 -10.45
CA MET A 172 2.71 -10.57 -10.89
C MET A 172 4.22 -10.37 -10.72
N LEU A 173 4.75 -10.67 -9.53
CA LEU A 173 6.17 -10.53 -9.22
C LEU A 173 7.02 -11.49 -10.07
N HIS A 174 6.59 -12.74 -10.22
CA HIS A 174 7.28 -13.73 -11.03
C HIS A 174 7.39 -13.29 -12.49
N ARG A 175 6.29 -12.81 -13.09
CA ARG A 175 6.32 -12.29 -14.47
C ARG A 175 7.28 -11.11 -14.64
N ALA A 176 7.33 -10.21 -13.66
CA ALA A 176 8.25 -9.09 -13.68
C ALA A 176 9.71 -9.57 -13.62
N VAL A 177 10.03 -10.54 -12.77
CA VAL A 177 11.37 -11.14 -12.68
C VAL A 177 11.78 -11.79 -14.00
N VAL A 178 10.93 -12.66 -14.57
CA VAL A 178 11.21 -13.30 -15.86
C VAL A 178 11.43 -12.25 -16.96
N SER A 179 10.61 -11.20 -17.01
CA SER A 179 10.74 -10.13 -18.02
C SER A 179 12.05 -9.34 -17.86
N LEU A 180 12.57 -9.20 -16.63
CA LEU A 180 13.86 -8.57 -16.39
C LEU A 180 15.03 -9.48 -16.84
N GLU A 181 14.92 -10.78 -16.64
CA GLU A 181 15.95 -11.76 -17.04
C GLU A 181 16.03 -11.92 -18.57
N ASP A 182 14.89 -11.86 -19.25
CA ASP A 182 14.80 -11.97 -20.71
C ASP A 182 15.15 -10.65 -21.43
N SER A 183 15.26 -9.54 -20.68
CA SER A 183 15.64 -8.25 -21.25
C SER A 183 17.12 -8.28 -21.63
N PRO A 184 17.48 -8.03 -22.92
CA PRO A 184 18.87 -8.03 -23.33
C PRO A 184 19.64 -7.01 -22.50
N GLU A 185 20.84 -7.39 -22.00
CA GLU A 185 21.73 -6.45 -21.33
C GLU A 185 21.86 -5.21 -22.21
N SER A 186 21.40 -4.07 -21.69
CA SER A 186 21.51 -2.79 -22.36
C SER A 186 22.98 -2.59 -22.71
N SER A 187 23.34 -2.81 -23.97
CA SER A 187 24.70 -2.73 -24.50
C SER A 187 25.23 -1.29 -24.57
N GLY A 188 24.57 -0.35 -23.87
CA GLY A 188 25.01 1.02 -23.74
C GLY A 188 26.01 1.12 -22.59
N PRO A 189 27.21 1.70 -22.79
CA PRO A 189 28.07 2.03 -21.67
C PRO A 189 27.28 2.90 -20.69
N ALA A 190 27.21 2.48 -19.43
CA ALA A 190 26.58 3.26 -18.37
C ALA A 190 27.04 4.72 -18.49
N PRO A 191 26.13 5.70 -18.55
CA PRO A 191 26.50 7.09 -18.73
C PRO A 191 27.51 7.45 -17.64
N SER A 192 28.75 7.72 -18.06
CA SER A 192 29.82 8.22 -17.22
C SER A 192 29.38 9.58 -16.68
N VAL A 193 28.69 9.58 -15.54
CA VAL A 193 28.34 10.79 -14.82
C VAL A 193 29.65 11.42 -14.36
N SER A 194 30.09 12.43 -15.12
CA SER A 194 31.25 13.22 -14.80
C SER A 194 30.88 14.12 -13.63
N ILE A 195 31.15 13.67 -12.40
CA ILE A 195 30.94 14.48 -11.19
C ILE A 195 31.75 15.77 -11.35
N PRO A 196 31.12 16.96 -11.44
CA PRO A 196 31.86 18.20 -11.47
C PRO A 196 32.63 18.33 -10.15
N ARG A 197 33.96 18.31 -10.21
CA ARG A 197 34.81 18.66 -9.06
C ARG A 197 34.54 20.12 -8.71
N THR A 198 33.63 20.36 -7.76
CA THR A 198 33.45 21.69 -7.18
C THR A 198 34.70 22.03 -6.39
N ASN A 199 35.49 22.95 -6.92
CA ASN A 199 36.59 23.60 -6.20
C ASN A 199 36.02 24.33 -4.98
N LEU A 200 36.12 23.69 -3.81
CA LEU A 200 35.99 24.34 -2.51
C LEU A 200 37.21 25.24 -2.29
N LYS A 201 37.21 26.42 -2.91
CA LYS A 201 38.06 27.55 -2.49
C LYS A 201 37.41 28.16 -1.25
N GLY A 202 38.23 28.29 -0.21
CA GLY A 202 37.84 28.61 1.15
C GLY A 202 36.96 29.86 1.29
N ARG A 203 35.98 29.75 2.19
CA ARG A 203 35.38 30.90 2.87
C ARG A 203 35.91 30.91 4.29
N ASP A 204 36.79 31.88 4.57
CA ASP A 204 37.15 32.29 5.92
C ASP A 204 35.89 32.76 6.66
N LEU A 205 35.51 32.00 7.68
CA LEU A 205 34.48 32.38 8.65
C LEU A 205 35.12 33.33 9.68
N LYS A 206 34.95 34.64 9.49
CA LYS A 206 35.14 35.64 10.54
C LYS A 206 34.09 35.44 11.63
N ARG A 207 34.53 35.09 12.85
CA ARG A 207 33.72 35.12 14.07
C ARG A 207 33.31 36.57 14.42
N PRO A 208 32.05 36.83 14.80
CA PRO A 208 31.69 38.10 15.42
C PRO A 208 32.09 38.10 16.91
N ALA A 209 32.59 39.25 17.35
CA ALA A 209 32.98 39.52 18.73
C ALA A 209 31.76 39.65 19.65
N GLN A 210 31.85 39.06 20.84
CA GLN A 210 30.92 39.27 21.94
C GLN A 210 31.25 40.60 22.62
N HIS A 211 30.26 41.48 22.75
CA HIS A 211 30.34 42.65 23.62
C HIS A 211 29.57 42.35 24.92
N HIS A 212 30.25 42.63 26.02
CA HIS A 212 29.76 42.70 27.40
C HIS A 212 28.82 43.90 27.61
#